data_AF-A0A9N9QJ04-F1
#
_entry.id   AF-A0A9N9QJ04-F1
#
_cell.length_a   1.000
_cell.length_b   1.000
_cell.length_c   1.000
_cell.angle_alpha   90.00
_cell.angle_beta   90.00
_cell.angle_gamma   90.00
#
_symmetry.space_group_name_H-M   'P 1'
#
loop_
_entity.id
_entity.type
_entity.pdbx_description
1 polymer ?
#
loop_
_entity_poly.entity_id
_entity_poly.type
_entity_poly.pdbx_seq_one_letter_code
_entity_poly.pdbx_strand_id
1 'polypeptide(L)'
;MAIKKPSVSGNNSLLQSVKAYPGADVFSDHNPLIAQFQLQLKKMQTSHKIDKLNIEMLKSEEIRDKLKQEINENLERNVSESQQNKENPEQQWQLIKTSLLGPRKK
;
A
#
# COMPACT_ATOMS: atom_id res chain seq x y z
N MET A 1 31.95 -31.70 -14.35
CA MET A 1 30.75 -31.31 -13.57
C MET A 1 29.57 -31.23 -14.52
N ALA A 2 28.63 -32.17 -14.45
CA ALA A 2 27.45 -32.17 -15.29
C ALA A 2 26.36 -31.29 -14.68
N ILE A 3 25.93 -30.26 -15.40
CA ILE A 3 24.80 -29.42 -15.02
C ILE A 3 23.54 -30.24 -15.25
N LYS A 4 22.96 -30.74 -14.15
CA LYS A 4 21.69 -31.47 -14.16
C LYS A 4 20.59 -30.47 -14.54
N LYS A 5 20.06 -30.57 -15.78
CA LYS A 5 18.90 -29.78 -16.20
C LYS A 5 17.71 -30.16 -15.32
N PRO A 6 16.90 -29.20 -14.83
CA PRO A 6 15.69 -29.51 -14.08
C PRO A 6 14.74 -30.31 -14.97
N SER A 7 14.26 -31.44 -14.43
CA SER A 7 13.16 -32.21 -15.02
C SER A 7 11.90 -31.35 -14.96
N VAL A 8 11.48 -30.78 -16.10
CA VAL A 8 10.20 -30.09 -16.20
C VAL A 8 9.13 -31.16 -16.42
N SER A 9 8.70 -31.78 -15.32
CA SER A 9 7.48 -32.58 -15.28
C SER A 9 6.46 -31.78 -14.47
N GLY A 10 5.43 -31.30 -15.15
CA GLY A 10 4.33 -30.57 -14.53
C GLY A 10 3.74 -29.55 -15.49
N ASN A 11 2.58 -29.87 -16.05
CA ASN A 11 1.78 -28.97 -16.88
C ASN A 11 1.32 -27.78 -16.00
N ASN A 12 2.07 -26.68 -15.97
CA ASN A 12 1.69 -25.46 -15.24
C ASN A 12 1.10 -24.44 -16.23
N SER A 13 -0.12 -24.71 -16.69
CA SER A 13 -0.85 -23.79 -17.56
C SER A 13 -1.52 -22.71 -16.71
N LEU A 14 -1.17 -21.45 -16.96
CA LEU A 14 -1.73 -20.26 -16.32
C LEU A 14 -3.26 -20.22 -16.36
N LEU A 15 -3.84 -20.58 -17.51
CA LEU A 15 -5.27 -20.62 -17.74
C LEU A 15 -5.77 -22.05 -17.54
N GLN A 16 -6.60 -22.23 -16.50
CA GLN A 16 -7.16 -23.53 -16.15
C GLN A 16 -8.46 -23.81 -16.90
N SER A 17 -9.34 -22.79 -17.01
CA SER A 17 -10.58 -22.91 -17.77
C SER A 17 -11.15 -21.56 -18.16
N VAL A 18 -11.95 -21.53 -19.23
CA VAL A 18 -12.83 -20.42 -19.60
C VAL A 18 -14.17 -21.00 -19.98
N LYS A 19 -15.25 -20.46 -19.43
CA LYS A 19 -16.62 -20.91 -19.68
C LYS A 19 -17.52 -19.71 -19.97
N ALA A 20 -18.32 -19.82 -21.01
CA ALA A 20 -19.43 -18.90 -21.26
C ALA A 20 -20.66 -19.37 -20.47
N TYR A 21 -21.40 -18.43 -19.89
CA TYR A 21 -22.64 -18.71 -19.17
C TYR A 21 -23.82 -18.07 -19.91
N PRO A 22 -24.25 -18.67 -21.05
CA PRO A 22 -25.46 -18.24 -21.73
C PRO A 22 -26.68 -18.49 -20.82
N GLY A 23 -27.55 -17.49 -20.68
CA GLY A 23 -28.71 -17.58 -19.78
C GLY A 23 -28.42 -17.34 -18.31
N ALA A 24 -27.25 -16.75 -17.97
CA ALA A 24 -27.10 -16.09 -16.68
C ALA A 24 -28.18 -15.01 -16.55
N ASP A 25 -28.77 -14.86 -15.35
CA ASP A 25 -29.78 -13.84 -15.05
C ASP A 25 -29.12 -12.45 -15.02
N VAL A 26 -28.81 -11.96 -16.22
CA VAL A 26 -28.13 -10.71 -16.48
C VAL A 26 -28.95 -10.00 -17.55
N PHE A 27 -29.39 -8.78 -17.26
CA PHE A 27 -30.08 -7.91 -18.23
C PHE A 27 -29.09 -7.33 -19.26
N SER A 28 -28.34 -8.18 -19.95
CA SER A 28 -27.43 -7.84 -21.03
C SER A 28 -27.61 -8.81 -22.18
N ASP A 29 -27.47 -8.31 -23.39
CA ASP A 29 -27.41 -9.06 -24.64
C ASP A 29 -26.09 -9.83 -24.83
N HIS A 30 -25.16 -9.74 -23.87
CA HIS A 30 -23.89 -10.44 -23.87
C HIS A 30 -23.82 -11.53 -22.81
N ASN A 31 -23.19 -12.66 -23.17
CA ASN A 31 -22.96 -13.76 -22.25
C ASN A 31 -21.73 -13.50 -21.38
N PRO A 32 -21.82 -13.59 -20.04
CA PRO A 32 -20.65 -13.47 -19.18
C PRO A 32 -19.67 -14.64 -19.41
N LEU A 33 -18.38 -14.30 -19.44
CA LEU A 33 -17.28 -15.26 -19.48
C LEU A 33 -16.65 -15.36 -18.10
N ILE A 34 -16.49 -16.59 -17.61
CA ILE A 34 -15.79 -16.87 -16.36
C ILE A 34 -14.52 -17.64 -16.69
N ALA A 35 -13.38 -17.07 -16.30
CA ALA A 35 -12.07 -17.67 -16.48
C ALA A 35 -11.44 -18.00 -15.13
N GLN A 36 -10.83 -19.17 -15.04
CA GLN A 36 -10.07 -19.61 -13.87
C GLN A 36 -8.58 -19.60 -14.20
N PHE A 37 -7.81 -18.86 -13.41
CA PHE A 37 -6.37 -18.75 -13.56
C PHE A 37 -5.65 -19.29 -12.32
N GLN A 38 -4.50 -19.92 -12.51
CA GLN A 38 -3.60 -20.31 -11.43
C GLN A 38 -2.26 -19.61 -11.62
N LEU A 39 -1.94 -18.71 -10.69
CA LEU A 39 -0.71 -17.92 -10.72
C LEU A 39 0.14 -18.22 -9.50
N GLN A 40 1.41 -18.55 -9.72
CA GLN A 40 2.42 -18.53 -8.66
C GLN A 40 3.04 -17.14 -8.60
N LEU A 41 2.76 -16.41 -7.52
CA LEU A 41 3.31 -15.06 -7.34
C LEU A 41 4.63 -15.12 -6.57
N LYS A 42 5.61 -14.32 -7.00
CA LYS A 42 6.83 -14.09 -6.23
C LYS A 42 6.56 -13.06 -5.15
N LYS A 43 6.96 -13.36 -3.90
CA LYS A 43 6.92 -12.37 -2.82
C LYS A 43 7.96 -11.28 -3.10
N MET A 44 7.51 -10.06 -3.37
CA MET A 44 8.38 -8.88 -3.39
C MET A 44 8.64 -8.46 -1.94
N GLN A 45 9.87 -8.61 -1.47
CA GLN A 45 10.31 -8.00 -0.22
C GLN A 45 10.68 -6.55 -0.52
N THR A 46 9.80 -5.61 -0.19
CA THR A 46 10.16 -4.19 -0.21
C THR A 46 11.17 -3.94 0.90
N SER A 47 12.43 -3.64 0.57
CA SER A 47 13.50 -3.36 1.54
C SER A 47 13.36 -1.98 2.19
N HIS A 48 12.15 -1.47 2.36
CA HIS A 48 11.96 -0.31 3.22
C HIS A 48 12.23 -0.80 4.63
N LYS A 49 13.40 -0.46 5.16
CA LYS A 49 13.59 -0.29 6.59
C LYS A 49 12.54 0.73 7.00
N ILE A 50 11.37 0.26 7.42
CA ILE A 50 10.48 1.09 8.20
C ILE A 50 11.29 1.28 9.48
N ASP A 51 11.94 2.43 9.64
CA ASP A 51 12.37 2.85 10.98
C ASP A 51 11.09 2.90 11.79
N LYS A 52 10.79 1.78 12.46
CA LYS A 52 9.66 1.69 13.35
C LYS A 52 9.88 2.78 14.38
N LEU A 53 8.92 3.70 14.48
CA LEU A 53 8.90 4.66 15.56
C LEU A 53 9.05 3.89 16.87
N ASN A 54 10.05 4.22 17.66
CA ASN A 54 10.25 3.58 18.96
C ASN A 54 9.18 4.11 19.93
N ILE A 55 8.04 3.43 19.96
CA ILE A 55 6.87 3.79 20.79
C ILE A 55 7.21 3.67 22.29
N GLU A 56 8.27 2.94 22.66
CA GLU A 56 8.67 2.79 24.06
C GLU A 56 9.11 4.11 24.70
N MET A 57 9.66 5.04 23.90
CA MET A 57 10.03 6.38 24.38
C MET A 57 8.81 7.24 24.75
N LEU A 58 7.63 6.93 24.22
CA LEU A 58 6.38 7.65 24.53
C LEU A 58 5.74 7.22 25.85
N LYS A 59 6.34 6.27 26.57
CA LYS A 59 5.94 5.94 27.95
C LYS A 59 6.32 7.04 28.94
N SER A 60 7.31 7.87 28.62
CA SER A 60 7.63 9.07 29.39
C SER A 60 6.64 10.19 29.05
N GLU A 61 6.02 10.77 30.07
CA GLU A 61 5.07 11.88 29.93
C GLU A 61 5.71 13.09 29.25
N GLU A 62 6.94 13.43 29.66
CA GLU A 62 7.67 14.58 29.14
C GLU A 62 7.94 14.46 27.63
N ILE A 63 8.38 13.27 27.20
CA ILE A 63 8.68 12.99 25.78
C ILE A 63 7.39 12.99 24.97
N ARG A 64 6.30 12.45 25.55
CA ARG A 64 4.99 12.41 24.92
C ARG A 64 4.41 13.81 24.70
N ASP A 65 4.46 14.66 25.72
CA ASP A 65 3.88 16.01 25.63
C ASP A 65 4.71 16.92 24.72
N LYS A 66 6.04 16.78 24.75
CA LYS A 66 6.91 17.47 23.79
C LYS A 66 6.61 17.05 22.34
N LEU A 67 6.39 15.75 22.09
CA LEU A 67 6.03 15.28 20.76
C LEU A 67 4.65 15.78 20.32
N LYS A 68 3.66 15.81 21.22
CA LYS A 68 2.33 16.37 20.91
C LYS A 68 2.42 17.83 20.50
N GLN A 69 3.19 18.63 21.24
CA GLN A 69 3.40 20.05 20.93
C GLN A 69 4.06 20.21 19.56
N GLU A 70 5.15 19.46 19.30
CA GLU A 70 5.87 19.54 18.02
C GLU A 70 5.00 19.12 16.82
N ILE A 71 4.18 18.07 16.97
CA ILE A 71 3.24 17.64 15.92
C ILE A 71 2.20 18.72 15.67
N ASN A 72 1.57 19.25 16.72
CA ASN A 72 0.51 20.25 16.58
C ASN A 72 1.06 21.53 15.94
N GLU A 73 2.21 22.02 16.38
CA GLU A 73 2.85 23.20 15.79
C GLU A 73 3.19 22.98 14.30
N ASN A 74 3.72 21.81 13.93
CA ASN A 74 4.04 21.51 12.54
C ASN A 74 2.78 21.39 11.68
N LEU A 75 1.71 20.81 12.22
CA LEU A 75 0.45 20.66 11.51
C LEU A 75 -0.21 22.03 11.31
N GLU A 76 -0.25 22.87 12.33
CA GLU A 76 -0.77 24.24 12.23
C GLU A 76 0.00 25.08 11.21
N ARG A 77 1.34 25.02 11.20
CA ARG A 77 2.15 25.73 10.18
C ARG A 77 1.83 25.27 8.76
N ASN A 78 1.88 23.97 8.50
CA ASN A 78 1.73 23.43 7.14
C ASN A 78 0.27 23.45 6.63
N VAL A 79 -0.72 23.33 7.52
CA VAL A 79 -2.15 23.31 7.15
C VAL A 79 -2.72 24.73 7.06
N SER A 80 -2.30 25.67 7.90
CA SER A 80 -2.77 27.06 7.81
C SER A 80 -2.23 27.77 6.56
N GLU A 81 -1.00 27.45 6.14
CA GLU A 81 -0.42 27.98 4.90
C GLU A 81 -1.11 27.44 3.63
N SER A 82 -1.69 26.23 3.68
CA SER A 82 -2.34 25.59 2.53
C SER A 82 -3.82 25.94 2.34
N GLN A 83 -4.48 26.55 3.33
CA GLN A 83 -5.87 27.02 3.20
C GLN A 83 -6.07 28.14 2.17
N GLN A 84 -5.00 28.79 1.71
CA GLN A 84 -5.09 29.81 0.65
C GLN A 84 -5.11 29.22 -0.76
N ASN A 85 -4.83 27.92 -0.96
CA ASN A 85 -4.81 27.30 -2.27
C ASN A 85 -5.70 26.05 -2.29
N LYS A 86 -6.77 26.06 -3.10
CA LYS A 86 -7.69 24.91 -3.33
C LYS A 86 -6.98 23.82 -4.15
N GLU A 87 -5.87 23.30 -3.66
CA GLU A 87 -5.10 22.28 -4.36
C GLU A 87 -5.49 20.86 -3.93
N ASN A 88 -5.21 19.94 -4.84
CA ASN A 88 -5.64 18.54 -4.93
C ASN A 88 -5.66 17.83 -3.56
N PRO A 89 -6.71 17.04 -3.24
CA PRO A 89 -6.78 16.26 -2.00
C PRO A 89 -5.54 15.36 -1.78
N GLU A 90 -4.90 14.88 -2.84
CA GLU A 90 -3.66 14.12 -2.72
C GLU A 90 -2.50 14.98 -2.20
N GLN A 91 -2.37 16.23 -2.65
CA GLN A 91 -1.34 17.14 -2.17
C GLN A 91 -1.55 17.51 -0.70
N GLN A 92 -2.80 17.76 -0.30
CA GLN A 92 -3.16 17.98 1.10
C GLN A 92 -2.81 16.77 1.97
N TRP A 93 -3.10 15.56 1.48
CA TRP A 93 -2.76 14.33 2.18
C TRP A 93 -1.25 14.14 2.34
N GLN A 94 -0.47 14.48 1.32
CA GLN A 94 0.99 14.43 1.41
C GLN A 94 1.54 15.45 2.43
N LEU A 95 0.97 16.65 2.51
CA LEU A 95 1.35 17.66 3.51
C LEU A 95 1.08 17.20 4.95
N ILE A 96 -0.07 16.57 5.19
CA ILE A 96 -0.40 16.01 6.51
C ILE A 96 0.59 14.89 6.87
N LYS A 97 0.90 14.00 5.92
CA LYS A 97 1.89 12.93 6.12
C LYS A 97 3.28 13.47 6.44
N THR A 98 3.75 14.46 5.71
CA THR A 98 5.09 15.04 5.96
C THR A 98 5.14 15.75 7.30
N SER A 99 4.07 16.44 7.70
CA SER A 99 3.97 17.11 9.01
C SER A 99 4.03 16.11 10.17
N LEU A 100 3.34 14.97 10.04
CA LEU A 100 3.34 13.90 11.05
C LEU A 100 4.66 13.13 11.12
N LEU A 101 5.37 13.01 10.00
CA LEU A 101 6.64 12.27 9.91
C LEU A 101 7.87 13.16 10.11
N GLY A 102 7.73 14.49 10.12
CA GLY A 102 8.80 15.45 10.40
C GLY A 102 9.54 15.20 11.73
N PRO A 103 8.84 14.96 12.85
CA PRO A 103 9.46 14.68 14.16
C PRO A 103 10.31 13.40 14.19
N ARG A 104 10.21 12.54 13.17
CA ARG A 104 11.01 11.32 13.04
C ARG A 104 12.47 11.59 12.66
N LYS A 105 12.80 12.78 12.15
CA LYS A 105 14.15 13.14 11.65
C LYS A 105 14.97 13.91 12.70
N LYS A 106 15.22 13.32 13.87
CA LYS A 106 16.32 13.73 14.76
C LYS A 106 16.93 12.52 15.45
#